data_AF-A0A8B9CA25-F1
#
_entry.id   AF-A0A8B9CA25-F1
#
_cell.length_a   1.000
_cell.length_b   1.000
_cell.length_c   1.000
_cell.angle_alpha   90.00
_cell.angle_beta   90.00
_cell.angle_gamma   90.00
#
_symmetry.space_group_name_H-M   'P 1'
#
loop_
_entity.id
_entity.type
_entity.pdbx_description
1 polymer ?
#
loop_
_entity_poly.entity_id
_entity_poly.type
_entity_poly.pdbx_seq_one_letter_code
_entity_poly.pdbx_strand_id
1 'polypeptide(L)'
;MPVPACPQRPALGEVPGPARGMEEEEEEAACDGEEPWLGNSNNNAAPGGRPGPRGVRPPGEEPSYLQRVLLEIVESERTYARDLRGIVEGYLGKIIDAEEPPLRPEQVSALFGNIEDIYELSSNLLQSLESCACDPVAVAVCFVTRSQEFDIYTQYCNNYPNSVAALSECMRSKQQARFFRECQEQMRHALPLGAYLLKPVQRILKYHLLLQEIAKHFERKSGDDYEVVVEAIDTMTCVAWYINDMKRKHEHAIRQQCSSLMLIESTRDSLCFSVAHYKHIKQQYGLQVGCCGVGVGGHGGPPPAPTTTTPPP
;
A
#
# COMPACT_ATOMS: atom_id res chain seq x y z
N MET A 1 6.32 -8.64 20.51
CA MET A 1 5.18 -9.55 20.25
C MET A 1 5.68 -10.59 19.25
N PRO A 2 5.63 -11.91 19.53
CA PRO A 2 6.06 -12.90 18.56
C PRO A 2 5.04 -13.02 17.42
N VAL A 3 5.54 -13.13 16.19
CA VAL A 3 4.74 -13.30 14.97
C VAL A 3 4.01 -14.66 15.03
N PRO A 4 2.71 -14.76 14.70
CA PRO A 4 2.00 -16.03 14.71
C PRO A 4 2.52 -16.96 13.61
N ALA A 5 2.66 -18.25 13.93
CA ALA A 5 3.05 -19.30 12.99
C ALA A 5 2.12 -19.33 11.77
N CYS A 6 2.71 -19.44 10.58
CA CYS A 6 1.97 -19.55 9.31
C CYS A 6 0.99 -20.74 9.34
N PRO A 7 -0.29 -20.54 8.95
CA PRO A 7 -1.19 -21.67 8.70
C PRO A 7 -0.72 -22.44 7.45
N GLN A 8 -0.73 -23.77 7.56
CA GLN A 8 -0.29 -24.70 6.53
C GLN A 8 -1.04 -24.51 5.20
N ARG A 9 -0.26 -24.55 4.11
CA ARG A 9 -0.71 -24.42 2.71
C ARG A 9 -1.67 -25.57 2.33
N PRO A 10 -2.72 -25.34 1.52
CA PRO A 10 -3.47 -26.44 0.90
C PRO A 10 -2.65 -27.10 -0.22
N ALA A 11 -2.73 -28.42 -0.33
CA ALA A 11 -2.09 -29.21 -1.38
C ALA A 11 -2.63 -28.85 -2.77
N LEU A 12 -1.73 -28.69 -3.74
CA LEU A 12 -2.06 -28.49 -5.15
C LEU A 12 -2.67 -29.77 -5.73
N GLY A 13 -3.98 -29.77 -5.96
CA GLY A 13 -4.68 -30.79 -6.74
C GLY A 13 -4.61 -30.50 -8.23
N GLU A 14 -4.45 -31.55 -9.03
CA GLU A 14 -4.29 -31.54 -10.48
C GLU A 14 -5.47 -30.90 -11.24
N VAL A 15 -5.15 -30.14 -12.28
CA VAL A 15 -6.11 -29.51 -13.20
C VAL A 15 -6.40 -30.46 -14.37
N PRO A 16 -7.66 -30.83 -14.68
CA PRO A 16 -8.01 -31.44 -15.95
C PRO A 16 -8.30 -30.36 -17.01
N GLY A 17 -7.87 -30.62 -18.25
CA GLY A 17 -7.94 -29.71 -19.39
C GLY A 17 -9.34 -29.38 -19.94
N PRO A 18 -9.42 -28.53 -21.00
CA PRO A 18 -10.62 -27.77 -21.32
C PRO A 18 -11.61 -28.56 -22.20
N ALA A 19 -12.91 -28.39 -21.92
CA ALA A 19 -14.00 -28.79 -22.79
C ALA A 19 -14.66 -27.55 -23.43
N ARG A 20 -14.92 -27.66 -24.73
CA ARG A 20 -15.53 -26.67 -25.64
C ARG A 20 -16.99 -26.37 -25.30
N GLY A 21 -17.38 -25.11 -25.53
CA GLY A 21 -18.66 -24.75 -26.17
C GLY A 21 -19.65 -23.99 -25.28
N MET A 22 -19.89 -22.72 -25.60
CA MET A 22 -21.17 -22.18 -26.07
C MET A 22 -21.14 -20.65 -26.02
N GLU A 23 -21.52 -20.06 -27.14
CA GLU A 23 -21.72 -18.64 -27.38
C GLU A 23 -22.99 -18.19 -26.67
N GLU A 24 -22.97 -17.04 -26.02
CA GLU A 24 -24.16 -16.23 -25.77
C GLU A 24 -23.75 -14.75 -25.69
N GLU A 25 -24.36 -13.95 -26.54
CA GLU A 25 -24.25 -12.50 -26.66
C GLU A 25 -25.09 -11.85 -25.55
N GLU A 26 -24.59 -10.76 -24.93
CA GLU A 26 -25.46 -9.73 -24.38
C GLU A 26 -24.76 -8.36 -24.34
N GLU A 27 -25.57 -7.34 -24.57
CA GLU A 27 -25.29 -6.02 -25.11
C GLU A 27 -25.09 -4.94 -24.02
N GLU A 28 -24.18 -4.00 -24.32
CA GLU A 28 -23.88 -2.66 -23.80
C GLU A 28 -24.46 -2.09 -22.47
N ALA A 29 -23.57 -1.47 -21.68
CA ALA A 29 -23.75 -0.08 -21.20
C ALA A 29 -22.43 0.52 -20.65
N ALA A 30 -22.01 1.63 -21.25
CA ALA A 30 -20.88 2.44 -20.81
C ALA A 30 -21.20 3.31 -19.57
N CYS A 31 -20.27 3.37 -18.62
CA CYS A 31 -20.07 4.52 -17.73
C CYS A 31 -18.59 4.61 -17.35
N ASP A 32 -17.98 5.73 -17.74
CA ASP A 32 -16.58 6.11 -17.52
C ASP A 32 -16.19 6.19 -16.03
N GLY A 33 -14.98 5.70 -15.71
CA GLY A 33 -14.31 6.01 -14.45
C GLY A 33 -13.30 4.97 -13.96
N GLU A 34 -12.30 4.56 -14.76
CA GLU A 34 -11.21 3.68 -14.30
C GLU A 34 -9.83 4.33 -14.53
N GLU A 35 -9.15 4.69 -13.43
CA GLU A 35 -7.70 4.94 -13.39
C GLU A 35 -6.96 3.58 -13.28
N PRO A 36 -6.19 3.15 -14.29
CA PRO A 36 -5.67 1.78 -14.33
C PRO A 36 -4.33 1.64 -13.58
N TRP A 37 -4.38 1.21 -12.32
CA TRP A 37 -3.19 0.69 -11.64
C TRP A 37 -3.03 -0.79 -11.96
N LEU A 38 -2.21 -1.07 -12.98
CA LEU A 38 -1.31 -2.22 -13.21
C LEU A 38 -1.11 -2.42 -14.72
N GLY A 39 -0.63 -1.37 -15.39
CA GLY A 39 -0.11 -1.43 -16.75
C GLY A 39 1.39 -1.77 -16.74
N ASN A 40 1.70 -3.02 -17.06
CA ASN A 40 3.04 -3.54 -17.24
C ASN A 40 3.74 -2.81 -18.40
N SER A 41 4.81 -2.07 -18.11
CA SER A 41 5.75 -1.53 -19.10
C SER A 41 7.09 -1.25 -18.44
N ASN A 42 8.08 -2.13 -18.59
CA ASN A 42 9.04 -1.98 -19.68
C ASN A 42 9.96 -3.20 -19.76
N ASN A 43 9.92 -3.86 -20.92
CA ASN A 43 10.88 -4.87 -21.36
C ASN A 43 12.10 -4.13 -21.92
N ASN A 44 13.28 -4.35 -21.35
CA ASN A 44 14.54 -4.07 -22.04
C ASN A 44 15.20 -5.40 -22.41
N ALA A 45 14.75 -5.97 -23.53
CA ALA A 45 15.47 -6.98 -24.28
C ALA A 45 15.65 -6.47 -25.71
N ALA A 46 16.84 -5.94 -26.02
CA ALA A 46 17.21 -5.61 -27.39
C ALA A 46 17.91 -6.83 -28.03
N PRO A 47 17.55 -7.27 -29.25
CA PRO A 47 18.26 -8.31 -29.97
C PRO A 47 19.26 -7.71 -30.97
N GLY A 48 20.46 -8.31 -31.04
CA GLY A 48 21.25 -8.41 -32.28
C GLY A 48 22.08 -7.20 -32.71
N GLY A 49 23.36 -7.18 -32.34
CA GLY A 49 24.43 -6.44 -33.03
C GLY A 49 25.69 -7.29 -33.11
N ARG A 50 26.15 -7.59 -34.34
CA ARG A 50 27.35 -8.41 -34.64
C ARG A 50 28.63 -7.78 -34.02
N PRO A 51 29.58 -8.58 -33.49
CA PRO A 51 30.94 -8.11 -33.25
C PRO A 51 31.90 -8.49 -34.39
N GLY A 52 32.63 -7.50 -34.92
CA GLY A 52 33.88 -7.68 -35.65
C GLY A 52 35.04 -8.06 -34.71
N PRO A 53 36.22 -8.46 -35.24
CA PRO A 53 37.13 -9.32 -34.51
C PRO A 53 38.19 -8.59 -33.67
N ARG A 54 38.49 -9.22 -32.53
CA ARG A 54 39.80 -9.33 -31.84
C ARG A 54 40.31 -8.12 -31.05
N GLY A 55 39.95 -8.11 -29.77
CA GLY A 55 40.90 -7.90 -28.67
C GLY A 55 40.97 -9.19 -27.85
N VAL A 56 42.12 -9.87 -27.83
CA VAL A 56 42.31 -11.10 -27.05
C VAL A 56 42.42 -10.73 -25.57
N ARG A 57 41.36 -10.98 -24.80
CA ARG A 57 41.36 -10.94 -23.33
C ARG A 57 41.87 -12.31 -22.83
N PRO A 58 42.66 -12.39 -21.72
CA PRO A 58 43.10 -13.68 -21.21
C PRO A 58 41.90 -14.54 -20.79
N PRO A 59 42.04 -15.88 -20.74
CA PRO A 59 40.97 -16.79 -20.35
C PRO A 59 40.73 -16.68 -18.84
N GLY A 60 40.02 -15.64 -18.42
CA GLY A 60 39.34 -15.61 -17.13
C GLY A 60 37.99 -16.29 -17.32
N GLU A 61 37.72 -17.30 -16.51
CA GLU A 61 36.46 -18.04 -16.46
C GLU A 61 35.26 -17.08 -16.64
N GLU A 62 34.43 -17.35 -17.65
CA GLU A 62 33.14 -16.66 -17.77
C GLU A 62 32.39 -16.87 -16.46
N PRO A 63 31.94 -15.80 -15.76
CA PRO A 63 31.23 -15.97 -14.50
C PRO A 63 30.05 -16.91 -14.74
N SER A 64 29.95 -17.91 -13.86
CA SER A 64 28.84 -18.87 -13.85
C SER A 64 27.52 -18.10 -13.92
N TYR A 65 26.50 -18.69 -14.54
CA TYR A 65 25.18 -18.07 -14.61
C TYR A 65 24.70 -17.61 -13.22
N LEU A 66 24.92 -18.44 -12.19
CA LEU A 66 24.62 -18.12 -10.79
C LEU A 66 25.35 -16.85 -10.31
N GLN A 67 26.62 -16.69 -10.67
CA GLN A 67 27.40 -15.51 -10.31
C GLN A 67 26.84 -14.24 -10.99
N ARG A 68 26.33 -14.35 -12.23
CA ARG A 68 25.65 -13.23 -12.90
C ARG A 68 24.37 -12.84 -12.18
N VAL A 69 23.57 -13.82 -11.75
CA VAL A 69 22.35 -13.58 -10.96
C VAL A 69 22.69 -12.86 -9.66
N LEU A 70 23.72 -13.32 -8.93
CA LEU A 70 24.16 -12.68 -7.68
C LEU A 70 24.67 -11.25 -7.91
N LEU A 71 25.43 -11.02 -8.97
CA LEU A 71 25.87 -9.67 -9.35
C LEU A 71 24.69 -8.77 -9.71
N GLU A 72 23.68 -9.27 -10.42
CA GLU A 72 22.46 -8.53 -10.75
C GLU A 72 21.66 -8.16 -9.49
N ILE A 73 21.59 -9.05 -8.50
CA ILE A 73 20.95 -8.77 -7.21
C ILE A 73 21.64 -7.59 -6.52
N VAL A 74 22.98 -7.63 -6.40
CA VAL A 74 23.77 -6.56 -5.77
C VAL A 74 23.63 -5.25 -6.55
N GLU A 75 23.71 -5.29 -7.88
CA GLU A 75 23.61 -4.09 -8.72
C GLU A 75 22.20 -3.47 -8.66
N SER A 76 21.17 -4.31 -8.62
CA SER A 76 19.79 -3.85 -8.45
C SER A 76 19.56 -3.24 -7.07
N GLU A 77 20.19 -3.77 -6.01
CA GLU A 77 20.13 -3.19 -4.66
C GLU A 77 20.89 -1.87 -4.60
N ARG A 78 22.08 -1.79 -5.22
CA ARG A 78 22.87 -0.55 -5.32
C ARG A 78 22.08 0.56 -6.01
N THR A 79 21.41 0.22 -7.11
CA THR A 79 20.54 1.15 -7.82
C THR A 79 19.37 1.60 -6.93
N TYR A 80 18.75 0.68 -6.20
CA TYR A 80 17.65 1.00 -5.29
C TYR A 80 18.10 1.89 -4.12
N ALA A 81 19.19 1.56 -3.43
CA ALA A 81 19.76 2.38 -2.35
C ALA A 81 20.16 3.78 -2.84
N ARG A 82 20.71 3.91 -4.06
CA ARG A 82 21.00 5.21 -4.68
C ARG A 82 19.73 6.01 -4.94
N ASP A 83 18.69 5.37 -5.46
CA ASP A 83 17.41 6.02 -5.70
C ASP A 83 16.78 6.52 -4.38
N LEU A 84 16.86 5.73 -3.31
CA LEU A 84 16.43 6.11 -1.95
C LEU A 84 17.23 7.29 -1.39
N ARG A 85 18.56 7.23 -1.51
CA ARG A 85 19.44 8.33 -1.12
C ARG A 85 19.07 9.63 -1.84
N GLY A 86 18.72 9.55 -3.13
CA GLY A 86 18.20 10.69 -3.89
C GLY A 86 16.92 11.28 -3.29
N ILE A 87 16.04 10.45 -2.71
CA ILE A 87 14.85 10.92 -1.99
C ILE A 87 15.25 11.64 -0.69
N VAL A 88 16.08 10.99 0.13
CA VAL A 88 16.47 11.46 1.47
C VAL A 88 17.35 12.71 1.40
N GLU A 89 18.45 12.67 0.67
CA GLU A 89 19.36 13.83 0.60
C GLU A 89 18.85 14.90 -0.37
N GLY A 90 18.23 14.47 -1.46
CA GLY A 90 17.89 15.36 -2.57
C GLY A 90 16.57 16.09 -2.45
N TYR A 91 15.61 15.56 -1.68
CA TYR A 91 14.34 16.22 -1.37
C TYR A 91 14.22 16.54 0.12
N LEU A 92 14.33 15.55 1.01
CA LEU A 92 14.21 15.76 2.46
C LEU A 92 15.30 16.71 2.99
N GLY A 93 16.57 16.45 2.66
CA GLY A 93 17.69 17.30 3.03
C GLY A 93 17.51 18.75 2.58
N LYS A 94 17.06 18.97 1.33
CA LYS A 94 16.78 20.32 0.82
C LYS A 94 15.59 21.02 1.49
N ILE A 95 14.60 20.27 1.98
CA ILE A 95 13.49 20.86 2.75
C ILE A 95 13.99 21.31 4.12
N ILE A 96 14.87 20.53 4.75
CA ILE A 96 15.46 20.83 6.06
C ILE A 96 16.43 22.02 5.97
N ASP A 97 17.24 22.07 4.91
CA ASP A 97 18.25 23.13 4.71
C ASP A 97 17.66 24.46 4.21
N ALA A 98 16.39 24.48 3.80
CA ALA A 98 15.74 25.69 3.31
C ALA A 98 15.42 26.66 4.46
N GLU A 99 15.88 27.92 4.36
CA GLU A 99 15.57 28.98 5.33
C GLU A 99 14.05 29.21 5.48
N GLU A 100 13.31 29.09 4.38
CA GLU A 100 11.85 29.02 4.36
C GLU A 100 11.41 27.66 3.81
N PRO A 101 11.10 26.68 4.68
CA PRO A 101 10.78 25.33 4.24
C PRO A 101 9.50 25.34 3.39
N PRO A 102 9.53 24.77 2.18
CA PRO A 102 8.38 24.78 1.28
C PRO A 102 7.22 23.91 1.79
N LEU A 103 7.50 23.01 2.74
CA LEU A 103 6.52 22.09 3.35
C LEU A 103 6.56 22.21 4.86
N ARG A 104 5.40 22.09 5.50
CA ARG A 104 5.30 21.97 6.96
C ARG A 104 5.75 20.57 7.42
N PRO A 105 6.24 20.40 8.66
CA PRO A 105 6.68 19.10 9.18
C PRO A 105 5.64 17.99 9.04
N GLU A 106 4.35 18.30 9.21
CA GLU A 106 3.27 17.33 9.07
C GLU A 106 3.09 16.87 7.62
N GLN A 107 3.32 17.78 6.65
CA GLN A 107 3.28 17.44 5.22
C GLN A 107 4.49 16.61 4.82
N VAL A 108 5.67 16.89 5.39
CA VAL A 108 6.88 16.09 5.19
C VAL A 108 6.68 14.67 5.72
N SER A 109 6.17 14.54 6.95
CA SER A 109 5.88 13.24 7.55
C SER A 109 4.82 12.46 6.75
N ALA A 110 3.75 13.13 6.30
CA ALA A 110 2.74 12.48 5.44
C ALA A 110 3.32 12.04 4.08
N LEU A 111 4.14 12.89 3.46
CA LEU A 111 4.71 12.65 2.13
C LEU A 111 5.77 11.55 2.12
N PHE A 112 6.71 11.58 3.07
CA PHE A 112 7.86 10.69 3.06
C PHE A 112 7.72 9.49 4.02
N GLY A 113 6.82 9.57 5.01
CA GLY A 113 6.62 8.50 5.97
C GLY A 113 7.93 8.13 6.68
N ASN A 114 8.22 6.82 6.72
CA ASN A 114 9.44 6.26 7.30
C ASN A 114 10.49 5.90 6.22
N ILE A 115 10.60 6.69 5.14
CA ILE A 115 11.55 6.40 4.06
C ILE A 115 13.02 6.41 4.49
N GLU A 116 13.37 7.19 5.52
CA GLU A 116 14.73 7.24 6.06
C GLU A 116 15.12 5.88 6.67
N ASP A 117 14.21 5.27 7.44
CA ASP A 117 14.42 3.92 8.00
C ASP A 117 14.59 2.87 6.88
N ILE A 118 13.80 2.99 5.81
CA ILE A 118 13.91 2.12 4.63
C ILE A 118 15.27 2.28 3.94
N TYR A 119 15.76 3.52 3.85
CA TYR A 119 17.07 3.84 3.28
C TYR A 119 18.22 3.28 4.13
N GLU A 120 18.14 3.40 5.46
CA GLU A 120 19.12 2.84 6.38
C GLU A 120 19.19 1.31 6.25
N LEU A 121 18.04 0.64 6.28
CA LEU A 121 17.95 -0.81 6.09
C LEU A 121 18.54 -1.25 4.74
N SER A 122 18.14 -0.59 3.64
CA SER A 122 18.64 -0.93 2.29
C SER A 122 20.15 -0.70 2.16
N SER A 123 20.69 0.35 2.80
CA SER A 123 22.13 0.62 2.80
C SER A 123 22.90 -0.44 3.58
N ASN A 124 22.40 -0.84 4.76
CA ASN A 124 23.00 -1.91 5.58
C ASN A 124 22.92 -3.27 4.88
N LEU A 125 21.80 -3.55 4.21
CA LEU A 125 21.61 -4.75 3.39
C LEU A 125 22.60 -4.76 2.22
N LEU A 126 22.73 -3.65 1.48
CA LEU A 126 23.68 -3.53 0.38
C LEU A 126 25.12 -3.80 0.82
N GLN A 127 25.56 -3.18 1.93
CA GLN A 127 26.90 -3.40 2.48
C GLN A 127 27.14 -4.88 2.81
N SER A 128 26.12 -5.55 3.34
CA SER A 128 26.18 -6.98 3.66
C SER A 128 26.25 -7.82 2.39
N LEU A 129 25.43 -7.53 1.39
CA LEU A 129 25.44 -8.22 0.09
C LEU A 129 26.77 -8.04 -0.65
N GLU A 130 27.38 -6.86 -0.58
CA GLU A 130 28.72 -6.62 -1.13
C GLU A 130 29.80 -7.42 -0.40
N SER A 131 29.66 -7.63 0.91
CA SER A 131 30.59 -8.43 1.71
C SER A 131 30.48 -9.94 1.48
N CYS A 132 29.36 -10.42 0.93
CA CYS A 132 29.13 -11.85 0.65
C CYS A 132 29.98 -12.41 -0.52
N ALA A 133 30.73 -11.57 -1.25
CA ALA A 133 31.65 -12.01 -2.31
C ALA A 133 31.00 -12.94 -3.38
N CYS A 134 29.72 -12.74 -3.70
CA CYS A 134 28.93 -13.60 -4.59
C CYS A 134 28.79 -15.06 -4.12
N ASP A 135 28.77 -15.32 -2.81
CA ASP A 135 28.35 -16.60 -2.24
C ASP A 135 26.80 -16.64 -2.07
N PRO A 136 26.09 -17.58 -2.72
CA PRO A 136 24.63 -17.70 -2.60
C PRO A 136 24.16 -18.00 -1.18
N VAL A 137 24.94 -18.75 -0.38
CA VAL A 137 24.56 -19.09 1.00
C VAL A 137 24.67 -17.88 1.90
N ALA A 138 25.80 -17.16 1.85
CA ALA A 138 25.96 -15.90 2.58
C ALA A 138 24.87 -14.85 2.22
N VAL A 139 24.49 -14.76 0.94
CA VAL A 139 23.37 -13.91 0.51
C VAL A 139 22.05 -14.34 1.16
N ALA A 140 21.73 -15.64 1.16
CA ALA A 140 20.51 -16.15 1.81
C ALA A 140 20.50 -15.87 3.33
N VAL A 141 21.63 -16.11 4.02
CA VAL A 141 21.79 -15.81 5.45
C VAL A 141 21.56 -14.32 5.74
N CYS A 142 22.01 -13.42 4.85
CA CYS A 142 21.78 -11.99 5.02
C CYS A 142 20.30 -11.60 5.07
N PHE A 143 19.44 -12.29 4.31
CA PHE A 143 17.99 -12.06 4.34
C PHE A 143 17.33 -12.67 5.56
N VAL A 144 17.71 -13.89 5.95
CA VAL A 144 17.11 -14.58 7.12
C VAL A 144 17.44 -13.83 8.42
N THR A 145 18.71 -13.48 8.61
CA THR A 145 19.18 -12.79 9.83
C THR A 145 18.54 -11.42 10.04
N ARG A 146 18.18 -10.74 8.95
CA ARG A 146 17.56 -9.40 8.96
C ARG A 146 16.05 -9.40 8.73
N SER A 147 15.42 -10.59 8.70
CA SER A 147 14.02 -10.75 8.35
C SER A 147 13.07 -9.86 9.15
N GLN A 148 13.32 -9.67 10.45
CA GLN A 148 12.52 -8.81 11.33
C GLN A 148 12.67 -7.32 11.01
N GLU A 149 13.81 -6.90 10.47
CA GLU A 149 14.05 -5.50 10.12
C GLU A 149 13.16 -5.06 8.95
N PHE A 150 12.70 -6.00 8.09
CA PHE A 150 11.80 -5.69 6.99
C PHE A 150 10.38 -5.29 7.43
N ASP A 151 10.03 -5.42 8.71
CA ASP A 151 8.71 -5.00 9.24
C ASP A 151 8.41 -3.52 8.96
N ILE A 152 9.44 -2.67 8.86
CA ILE A 152 9.32 -1.25 8.52
C ILE A 152 8.63 -1.01 7.17
N TYR A 153 8.70 -1.97 6.23
CA TYR A 153 8.01 -1.88 4.94
C TYR A 153 6.49 -1.97 5.10
N THR A 154 5.98 -2.60 6.15
CA THR A 154 4.54 -2.63 6.46
C THR A 154 4.04 -1.23 6.77
N GLN A 155 4.76 -0.52 7.63
CA GLN A 155 4.45 0.88 7.96
C GLN A 155 4.49 1.76 6.71
N TYR A 156 5.53 1.61 5.89
CA TYR A 156 5.68 2.38 4.65
C TYR A 156 4.53 2.12 3.67
N CYS A 157 4.21 0.85 3.42
CA CYS A 157 3.12 0.47 2.51
C CYS A 157 1.75 0.95 3.00
N ASN A 158 1.49 0.94 4.31
CA ASN A 158 0.27 1.46 4.89
C ASN A 158 0.16 2.99 4.77
N ASN A 159 1.29 3.71 4.83
CA ASN A 159 1.33 5.16 4.66
C ASN A 159 1.37 5.61 3.19
N TYR A 160 1.77 4.74 2.27
CA TYR A 160 1.95 5.09 0.85
C TYR A 160 0.73 5.80 0.20
N PRO A 161 -0.53 5.42 0.46
CA PRO A 161 -1.69 6.17 -0.03
C PRO A 161 -1.71 7.64 0.45
N ASN A 162 -1.34 7.89 1.72
CA ASN A 162 -1.23 9.24 2.26
C ASN A 162 -0.07 10.01 1.60
N SER A 163 1.04 9.33 1.32
CA SER A 163 2.17 9.93 0.60
C SER A 163 1.76 10.40 -0.80
N VAL A 164 0.99 9.61 -1.53
CA VAL A 164 0.47 9.98 -2.86
C VAL A 164 -0.52 11.16 -2.77
N ALA A 165 -1.41 11.14 -1.78
CA ALA A 165 -2.36 12.24 -1.57
C ALA A 165 -1.65 13.54 -1.17
N ALA A 166 -0.68 13.47 -0.26
CA ALA A 166 0.12 14.60 0.18
C ALA A 166 0.94 15.19 -0.98
N LEU A 167 1.55 14.34 -1.81
CA LEU A 167 2.25 14.79 -3.02
C LEU A 167 1.29 15.52 -3.97
N SER A 168 0.13 14.95 -4.23
CA SER A 168 -0.89 15.54 -5.11
C SER A 168 -1.34 16.91 -4.61
N GLU A 169 -1.54 17.05 -3.30
CA GLU A 169 -1.87 18.34 -2.68
C GLU A 169 -0.72 19.34 -2.83
N CYS A 170 0.51 18.92 -2.58
CA CYS A 170 1.68 19.79 -2.74
C CYS A 170 1.84 20.27 -4.19
N MET A 171 1.52 19.44 -5.17
CA MET A 171 1.58 19.80 -6.58
C MET A 171 0.52 20.85 -6.99
N ARG A 172 -0.52 21.10 -6.18
CA ARG A 172 -1.50 22.19 -6.41
C ARG A 172 -0.93 23.56 -6.07
N SER A 173 0.03 23.62 -5.14
CA SER A 173 0.75 24.86 -4.81
C SER A 173 1.85 25.14 -5.82
N LYS A 174 1.80 26.31 -6.48
CA LYS A 174 2.82 26.72 -7.46
C LYS A 174 4.24 26.73 -6.87
N GLN A 175 4.38 27.14 -5.61
CA GLN A 175 5.68 27.21 -4.93
C GLN A 175 6.26 25.81 -4.68
N GLN A 176 5.46 24.90 -4.12
CA GLN A 176 5.88 23.53 -3.85
C GLN A 176 6.13 22.73 -5.14
N ALA A 177 5.25 22.87 -6.14
CA ALA A 177 5.43 22.24 -7.45
C ALA A 177 6.70 22.73 -8.18
N ARG A 178 7.10 23.99 -7.96
CA ARG A 178 8.37 24.52 -8.48
C ARG A 178 9.56 23.91 -7.75
N PHE A 179 9.52 23.85 -6.42
CA PHE A 179 10.56 23.21 -5.60
C PHE A 179 10.81 21.76 -6.02
N PHE A 180 9.76 20.94 -6.16
CA PHE A 180 9.92 19.54 -6.57
C PHE A 180 10.53 19.39 -7.98
N ARG A 181 10.19 20.29 -8.91
CA ARG A 181 10.81 20.31 -10.25
C ARG A 181 12.28 20.70 -10.20
N GLU A 182 12.63 21.74 -9.48
CA GLU A 182 14.03 22.16 -9.30
C GLU A 182 14.87 21.05 -8.64
N CYS A 183 14.31 20.35 -7.66
CA CYS A 183 14.95 19.17 -7.07
C CYS A 183 15.17 18.06 -8.10
N GLN A 184 14.13 17.72 -8.88
CA GLN A 184 14.20 16.69 -9.91
C GLN A 184 15.24 17.01 -10.99
N GLU A 185 15.28 18.25 -11.46
CA GLU A 185 16.25 18.73 -12.46
C GLU A 185 17.68 18.69 -11.94
N GLN A 186 17.91 19.16 -10.71
CA GLN A 186 19.24 19.17 -10.09
C GLN A 186 19.81 17.75 -9.96
N MET A 187 18.97 16.78 -9.62
CA MET A 187 19.36 15.37 -9.50
C MET A 187 19.35 14.61 -10.83
N ARG A 188 18.85 15.24 -11.90
CA ARG A 188 18.64 14.60 -13.22
C ARG A 188 17.80 13.33 -13.12
N HIS A 189 16.79 13.36 -12.25
CA HIS A 189 15.87 12.24 -12.08
C HIS A 189 15.00 12.06 -13.33
N ALA A 190 15.04 10.86 -13.88
CA ALA A 190 14.30 10.51 -15.10
C ALA A 190 12.79 10.41 -14.87
N LEU A 191 12.37 10.18 -13.61
CA LEU A 191 10.97 9.97 -13.22
C LEU A 191 10.53 11.04 -12.20
N PRO A 192 9.22 11.33 -12.10
CA PRO A 192 8.70 12.20 -11.05
C PRO A 192 8.85 11.55 -9.66
N LEU A 193 8.87 12.36 -8.60
CA LEU A 193 9.03 11.90 -7.21
C LEU A 193 8.06 10.77 -6.83
N GLY A 194 6.80 10.83 -7.25
CA GLY A 194 5.80 9.78 -6.97
C GLY A 194 6.23 8.39 -7.45
N ALA A 195 6.91 8.28 -8.59
CA ALA A 195 7.42 7.00 -9.09
C ALA A 195 8.59 6.47 -8.25
N TYR A 196 9.40 7.36 -7.68
CA TYR A 196 10.46 6.98 -6.75
C TYR A 196 9.90 6.51 -5.40
N LEU A 197 8.85 7.17 -4.89
CA LEU A 197 8.16 6.77 -3.65
C LEU A 197 7.48 5.39 -3.76
N LEU A 198 7.17 4.92 -4.97
CA LEU A 198 6.62 3.58 -5.20
C LEU A 198 7.68 2.46 -5.17
N LYS A 199 8.96 2.79 -5.37
CA LYS A 199 10.05 1.79 -5.45
C LYS A 199 10.14 0.87 -4.22
N PRO A 200 10.01 1.34 -2.96
CA PRO A 200 10.00 0.46 -1.79
C PRO A 200 8.88 -0.58 -1.81
N VAL A 201 7.66 -0.17 -2.21
CA VAL A 201 6.49 -1.06 -2.35
C VAL A 201 6.76 -2.14 -3.40
N GLN A 202 7.50 -1.80 -4.45
CA GLN A 202 7.89 -2.75 -5.49
C GLN A 202 9.06 -3.65 -5.06
N ARG A 203 10.05 -3.10 -4.34
CA ARG A 203 11.28 -3.82 -4.00
C ARG A 203 11.01 -4.98 -3.05
N ILE A 204 10.17 -4.76 -2.05
CA ILE A 204 9.86 -5.78 -1.05
C ILE A 204 9.19 -7.04 -1.65
N LEU A 205 8.46 -6.87 -2.76
CA LEU A 205 7.83 -7.95 -3.52
C LEU A 205 8.79 -8.66 -4.51
N LYS A 206 10.05 -8.24 -4.58
CA LYS A 206 11.05 -8.83 -5.48
C LYS A 206 12.06 -9.72 -4.78
N TYR A 207 12.34 -9.50 -3.49
CA TYR A 207 13.39 -10.26 -2.78
C TYR A 207 13.19 -11.77 -2.83
N HIS A 208 11.97 -12.26 -2.62
CA HIS A 208 11.69 -13.70 -2.72
C HIS A 208 11.89 -14.25 -4.15
N LEU A 209 11.61 -13.45 -5.19
CA LEU A 209 11.84 -13.85 -6.59
C LEU A 209 13.34 -13.94 -6.91
N LEU A 210 14.13 -13.00 -6.39
CA LEU A 210 15.58 -13.00 -6.54
C LEU A 210 16.22 -14.23 -5.87
N LEU A 211 15.75 -14.59 -4.67
CA LEU A 211 16.19 -15.79 -3.94
C LEU A 211 15.77 -17.08 -4.66
N GLN A 212 14.56 -17.12 -5.24
CA GLN A 212 14.13 -18.25 -6.08
C GLN A 212 15.02 -18.43 -7.31
N GLU A 213 15.48 -17.33 -7.92
CA GLU A 213 16.39 -17.38 -9.07
C GLU A 213 17.76 -17.95 -8.67
N ILE A 214 18.27 -17.59 -7.48
CA ILE A 214 19.47 -18.23 -6.91
C ILE A 214 19.24 -19.75 -6.78
N ALA A 215 18.14 -20.18 -6.15
CA ALA A 215 17.87 -21.60 -5.89
C ALA A 215 17.74 -22.46 -7.16
N LYS A 216 17.23 -21.91 -8.27
CA LYS A 216 17.13 -22.63 -9.56
C LYS A 216 18.49 -23.02 -10.13
N HIS A 217 19.51 -22.20 -9.88
CA HIS A 217 20.85 -22.35 -10.45
C HIS A 217 21.90 -22.77 -9.43
N PHE A 218 21.49 -22.93 -8.16
CA PHE A 218 22.32 -23.47 -7.10
C PHE A 218 22.33 -25.00 -7.18
N GLU A 219 23.50 -25.59 -7.37
CA GLU A 219 23.64 -27.05 -7.47
C GLU A 219 23.20 -27.70 -6.16
N ARG A 220 22.25 -28.64 -6.23
CA ARG A 220 21.70 -29.37 -5.06
C ARG A 220 22.67 -30.35 -4.40
N LYS A 221 23.99 -30.17 -4.61
CA LYS A 221 25.06 -31.08 -4.19
C LYS A 221 25.41 -30.96 -2.70
N SER A 222 25.07 -29.84 -2.06
CA SER A 222 25.25 -29.61 -0.62
C SER A 222 23.88 -29.46 0.04
N GLY A 223 23.41 -30.52 0.70
CA GLY A 223 22.06 -30.55 1.30
C GLY A 223 21.81 -29.41 2.28
N ASP A 224 22.76 -29.19 3.19
CA ASP A 224 22.66 -28.18 4.26
C ASP A 224 22.65 -26.74 3.69
N ASP A 225 23.48 -26.45 2.69
CA ASP A 225 23.54 -25.13 2.06
C ASP A 225 22.27 -24.78 1.29
N TYR A 226 21.64 -25.79 0.66
CA TYR A 226 20.40 -25.59 -0.09
C TYR A 226 19.22 -25.31 0.85
N GLU A 227 19.19 -25.90 2.05
CA GLU A 227 18.14 -25.65 3.04
C GLU A 227 18.12 -24.19 3.50
N VAL A 228 19.28 -23.57 3.71
CA VAL A 228 19.40 -22.15 4.08
C VAL A 228 18.80 -21.23 3.00
N VAL A 229 19.03 -21.56 1.72
CA VAL A 229 18.46 -20.79 0.60
C VAL A 229 16.93 -20.93 0.56
N VAL A 230 16.40 -22.13 0.82
CA VAL A 230 14.95 -22.35 0.90
C VAL A 230 14.32 -21.59 2.07
N GLU A 231 14.95 -21.63 3.24
CA GLU A 231 14.51 -20.87 4.42
C GLU A 231 14.43 -19.37 4.13
N ALA A 232 15.43 -18.82 3.43
CA ALA A 232 15.42 -17.42 3.00
C ALA A 232 14.24 -17.11 2.04
N ILE A 233 13.97 -18.01 1.08
CA ILE A 233 12.83 -17.87 0.16
C ILE A 233 11.52 -17.85 0.94
N ASP A 234 11.32 -18.80 1.84
CA ASP A 234 10.08 -18.91 2.63
C ASP A 234 9.89 -17.68 3.52
N THR A 235 10.96 -17.23 4.17
CA THR A 235 10.97 -16.04 5.03
C THR A 235 10.57 -14.79 4.24
N MET A 236 11.22 -14.51 3.10
CA MET A 236 10.91 -13.32 2.31
C MET A 236 9.56 -13.43 1.58
N THR A 237 9.10 -14.64 1.28
CA THR A 237 7.75 -14.88 0.78
C THR A 237 6.70 -14.55 1.85
N CYS A 238 6.96 -14.91 3.11
CA CYS A 238 6.07 -14.56 4.23
C CYS A 238 6.00 -13.05 4.44
N VAL A 239 7.15 -12.35 4.38
CA VAL A 239 7.19 -10.87 4.47
C VAL A 239 6.38 -10.23 3.34
N ALA A 240 6.59 -10.65 2.10
CA ALA A 240 5.85 -10.13 0.94
C ALA A 240 4.35 -10.44 1.04
N TRP A 241 3.99 -11.65 1.48
CA TRP A 241 2.59 -12.03 1.70
C TRP A 241 1.95 -11.17 2.78
N TYR A 242 2.62 -10.97 3.91
CA TYR A 242 2.12 -10.17 5.03
C TYR A 242 1.82 -8.73 4.60
N ILE A 243 2.76 -8.10 3.87
CA ILE A 243 2.59 -6.74 3.37
C ILE A 243 1.45 -6.66 2.34
N ASN A 244 1.35 -7.65 1.45
CA ASN A 244 0.27 -7.71 0.46
C ASN A 244 -1.12 -7.98 1.11
N ASP A 245 -1.17 -8.82 2.14
CA ASP A 245 -2.38 -9.12 2.91
C ASP A 245 -2.85 -7.91 3.72
N MET A 246 -1.93 -7.17 4.35
CA MET A 246 -2.25 -5.91 5.03
C MET A 246 -2.85 -4.89 4.06
N LYS A 247 -2.29 -4.76 2.86
CA LYS A 247 -2.85 -3.91 1.80
C LYS A 247 -4.27 -4.36 1.40
N ARG A 248 -4.48 -5.66 1.18
CA ARG A 248 -5.79 -6.22 0.80
C ARG A 248 -6.85 -6.01 1.90
N LYS A 249 -6.48 -6.22 3.17
CA LYS A 249 -7.38 -6.01 4.31
C LYS A 249 -7.73 -4.53 4.49
N HIS A 250 -6.78 -3.63 4.25
CA HIS A 250 -7.04 -2.19 4.28
C HIS A 250 -8.00 -1.75 3.17
N GLU A 251 -7.78 -2.20 1.92
CA GLU A 251 -8.71 -1.92 0.80
C GLU A 251 -10.11 -2.50 1.05
N HIS A 252 -10.19 -3.69 1.65
CA HIS A 252 -11.47 -4.31 2.00
C HIS A 252 -12.19 -3.53 3.11
N ALA A 253 -11.46 -3.09 4.14
CA ALA A 253 -12.01 -2.25 5.20
C ALA A 253 -12.51 -0.90 4.67
N ILE A 254 -11.78 -0.26 3.75
CA ILE A 254 -12.23 0.97 3.09
C ILE A 254 -13.51 0.72 2.29
N ARG A 255 -13.57 -0.35 1.49
CA ARG A 255 -14.78 -0.70 0.72
C ARG A 255 -15.98 -0.98 1.62
N GLN A 256 -15.78 -1.70 2.72
CA GLN A 256 -16.84 -1.93 3.72
C GLN A 256 -17.30 -0.63 4.39
N GLN A 257 -16.36 0.27 4.75
CA GLN A 257 -16.70 1.57 5.32
C GLN A 257 -17.44 2.45 4.32
N CYS A 258 -17.01 2.54 3.07
CA CYS A 258 -17.73 3.27 2.02
C CYS A 258 -19.13 2.68 1.79
N SER A 259 -19.26 1.35 1.72
CA SER A 259 -20.57 0.70 1.59
C SER A 259 -21.48 0.96 2.79
N SER A 260 -20.94 0.91 4.01
CA SER A 260 -21.66 1.25 5.23
C SER A 260 -22.07 2.73 5.27
N LEU A 261 -21.19 3.64 4.84
CA LEU A 261 -21.49 5.08 4.75
C LEU A 261 -22.60 5.35 3.72
N MET A 262 -22.55 4.71 2.56
CA MET A 262 -23.59 4.80 1.52
C MET A 262 -24.94 4.26 2.02
N LEU A 263 -24.95 3.17 2.80
CA LEU A 263 -26.16 2.65 3.45
C LEU A 263 -26.70 3.62 4.51
N ILE A 264 -25.81 4.24 5.29
CA ILE A 264 -26.18 5.25 6.29
C ILE A 264 -26.73 6.51 5.62
N GLU A 265 -26.13 6.99 4.53
CA GLU A 265 -26.64 8.15 3.78
C GLU A 265 -27.99 7.85 3.12
N SER A 266 -28.13 6.70 2.47
CA SER A 266 -29.38 6.27 1.85
C SER A 266 -30.52 6.14 2.87
N THR A 267 -30.24 5.59 4.06
CA THR A 267 -31.23 5.53 5.15
C THR A 267 -31.54 6.91 5.74
N ARG A 268 -30.55 7.81 5.81
CA ARG A 268 -30.74 9.21 6.24
C ARG A 268 -31.63 9.98 5.27
N ASP A 269 -31.46 9.78 3.97
CA ASP A 269 -32.26 10.41 2.93
C ASP A 269 -33.69 9.85 2.89
N SER A 270 -33.85 8.53 3.09
CA SER A 270 -35.16 7.90 3.22
C SER A 270 -35.93 8.39 4.46
N LEU A 271 -35.25 8.54 5.61
CA LEU A 271 -35.82 9.14 6.82
C LEU A 271 -36.13 10.62 6.63
N CYS A 272 -35.26 11.38 5.96
CA CYS A 272 -35.49 12.78 5.62
C CYS A 272 -36.73 12.95 4.72
N PHE A 273 -36.86 12.12 3.68
CA PHE A 273 -38.03 12.08 2.80
C PHE A 273 -39.29 11.73 3.58
N SER A 274 -39.22 10.74 4.48
CA SER A 274 -40.34 10.33 5.32
C SER A 274 -40.78 11.43 6.28
N VAL A 275 -39.84 12.15 6.90
CA VAL A 275 -40.12 13.28 7.79
C VAL A 275 -40.68 14.48 7.03
N ALA A 276 -40.14 14.78 5.84
CA ALA A 276 -40.63 15.83 4.97
C ALA A 276 -42.05 15.54 4.48
N HIS A 277 -42.30 14.30 4.04
CA HIS A 277 -43.61 13.82 3.63
C HIS A 277 -44.62 13.86 4.80
N TYR A 278 -44.21 13.43 5.99
CA TYR A 278 -45.04 13.52 7.19
C TYR A 278 -45.37 14.96 7.57
N LYS A 279 -44.39 15.89 7.51
CA LYS A 279 -44.62 17.33 7.73
C LYS A 279 -45.56 17.92 6.68
N HIS A 280 -45.39 17.56 5.41
CA HIS A 280 -46.23 18.02 4.31
C HIS A 280 -47.68 17.55 4.45
N ILE A 281 -47.87 16.26 4.78
CA ILE A 281 -49.19 15.71 5.12
C ILE A 281 -49.80 16.48 6.30
N LYS A 282 -49.03 16.74 7.37
CA LYS A 282 -49.53 17.51 8.52
C LYS A 282 -49.96 18.94 8.14
N GLN A 283 -49.29 19.55 7.18
CA GLN A 283 -49.58 20.90 6.67
C GLN A 283 -50.80 20.92 5.73
N GLN A 284 -50.97 19.91 4.89
CA GLN A 284 -52.11 19.74 3.97
C GLN A 284 -53.43 19.46 4.71
N TYR A 285 -53.39 18.67 5.78
CA TYR A 285 -54.57 18.33 6.57
C TYR A 285 -54.86 19.29 7.74
N GLY A 286 -54.10 20.40 7.86
CA GLY A 286 -54.39 21.44 8.85
C GLY A 286 -54.59 20.92 10.27
N LEU A 287 -53.84 19.88 10.68
CA LEU A 287 -53.88 19.38 12.06
C LEU A 287 -53.17 20.40 12.97
N GLN A 288 -53.89 21.47 13.24
CA GLN A 288 -53.60 22.48 14.25
C GLN A 288 -53.83 21.80 15.60
N VAL A 289 -52.77 21.27 16.21
CA VAL A 289 -52.78 21.18 17.67
C VAL A 289 -52.69 22.63 18.13
N GLY A 290 -53.84 23.18 18.51
CA GLY A 290 -54.01 24.57 18.86
C GLY A 290 -52.96 25.02 19.87
N CYS A 291 -52.19 26.04 19.52
CA CYS A 291 -51.86 27.05 20.52
C CYS A 291 -53.17 27.76 20.88
N CYS A 292 -53.88 27.26 21.88
CA CYS A 292 -54.85 28.07 22.62
C CYS A 292 -54.06 29.01 23.55
N GLY A 293 -53.79 30.24 23.10
CA GLY A 293 -53.92 31.41 23.97
C GLY A 293 -55.31 31.98 23.67
N VAL A 294 -56.19 32.32 24.61
CA VAL A 294 -56.04 33.13 25.82
C VAL A 294 -57.25 32.82 26.70
N GLY A 295 -57.11 32.82 28.03
CA GLY A 295 -58.31 32.79 28.88
C GLY A 295 -58.06 32.58 30.37
N VAL A 296 -57.75 33.68 31.05
CA VAL A 296 -57.96 33.92 32.49
C VAL A 296 -59.24 33.24 32.98
N GLY A 297 -59.19 32.52 34.11
CA GLY A 297 -60.41 31.92 34.67
C GLY A 297 -60.22 31.10 35.94
N GLY A 298 -59.71 31.73 37.01
CA GLY A 298 -59.77 31.17 38.36
C GLY A 298 -60.75 31.97 39.21
N HIS A 299 -61.99 31.50 39.36
CA HIS A 299 -62.86 31.76 40.52
C HIS A 299 -64.13 30.92 40.42
N GLY A 300 -64.48 30.22 41.51
CA GLY A 300 -65.88 29.92 41.82
C GLY A 300 -66.28 28.45 41.96
N GLY A 301 -65.95 27.84 43.10
CA GLY A 301 -66.92 27.12 43.95
C GLY A 301 -67.42 25.70 43.56
N PRO A 302 -67.65 24.80 44.55
CA PRO A 302 -67.92 23.36 44.36
C PRO A 302 -69.43 23.03 44.34
N PRO A 303 -69.84 21.78 44.06
CA PRO A 303 -70.31 20.87 45.15
C PRO A 303 -70.03 19.35 44.81
N PRO A 304 -70.58 18.34 45.52
CA PRO A 304 -69.85 17.56 46.52
C PRO A 304 -69.82 16.02 46.26
N ALA A 305 -69.12 15.33 47.18
CA ALA A 305 -68.77 13.92 47.25
C ALA A 305 -69.93 12.89 47.26
N PRO A 306 -69.58 11.59 47.16
CA PRO A 306 -70.06 10.68 48.19
C PRO A 306 -68.95 9.81 48.83
N THR A 307 -68.99 9.83 50.16
CA THR A 307 -68.80 8.72 51.11
C THR A 307 -67.52 7.87 51.06
N THR A 308 -66.67 8.20 52.03
CA THR A 308 -65.74 7.33 52.75
C THR A 308 -66.32 5.96 53.12
N THR A 309 -65.54 4.89 52.90
CA THR A 309 -65.44 3.81 53.87
C THR A 309 -63.98 3.35 53.93
N THR A 310 -63.52 3.28 55.16
CA THR A 310 -62.13 3.33 55.65
C THR A 310 -61.66 1.90 56.05
N PRO A 311 -60.49 1.69 56.68
CA PRO A 311 -59.50 0.63 56.43
C PRO A 311 -59.62 -0.50 57.50
N PRO A 312 -58.59 -1.21 58.02
CA PRO A 312 -57.15 -1.41 57.72
C PRO A 312 -56.78 -2.93 57.74
N PRO A 313 -55.52 -3.36 58.03
CA PRO A 313 -54.20 -2.87 57.62
C PRO A 313 -53.68 -3.52 56.33
#